data_AF-A0A7X8A9Y8-F1
#
_entry.id   AF-A0A7X8A9Y8-F1
#
_cell.length_a   1.000
_cell.length_b   1.000
_cell.length_c   1.000
_cell.angle_alpha   90.00
_cell.angle_beta   90.00
_cell.angle_gamma   90.00
#
_symmetry.space_group_name_H-M   'P 1'
#
loop_
_entity.id
_entity.type
_entity.pdbx_description
1 polymer ?
#
loop_
_entity_poly.entity_id
_entity_poly.type
_entity_poly.pdbx_seq_one_letter_code
_entity_poly.pdbx_strand_id
1 'polypeptide(L)'
;MKKVLIGLILLFLCAGLCLAADPVTGKGLIVPVEFRAGNVLTAIGKLEYTGDSLEIVEFTAAASGRVLVTPYIYVIIDKSVVEKGVHRIKGPNQNGIIATGTIDFRDTQNPKVNLSTESGLTIVSISPEGQKLKEQIVPNVILGREI
;
A
#
# COMPACT_ATOMS: atom_id res chain seq x y z
N MET A 1 43.44 19.16 -5.76
CA MET A 1 42.68 17.94 -6.13
C MET A 1 42.18 17.13 -4.94
N LYS A 2 42.92 16.97 -3.82
CA LYS A 2 42.47 16.20 -2.64
C LYS A 2 41.17 16.70 -1.96
N LYS A 3 40.92 18.02 -1.94
CA LYS A 3 39.74 18.61 -1.29
C LYS A 3 38.41 18.34 -2.01
N VAL A 4 38.45 18.19 -3.34
CA VAL A 4 37.27 17.89 -4.17
C VAL A 4 36.85 16.44 -4.04
N LEU A 5 37.83 15.53 -3.91
CA LEU A 5 37.59 14.10 -3.73
C LEU A 5 36.92 13.80 -2.38
N ILE A 6 37.33 14.49 -1.30
CA ILE A 6 36.72 14.36 0.03
C ILE A 6 35.27 14.88 0.01
N GLY A 7 35.01 15.99 -0.69
CA GLY A 7 33.65 16.52 -0.84
C GLY A 7 32.71 15.57 -1.59
N LEU A 8 33.19 14.93 -2.65
CA LEU A 8 32.40 13.93 -3.40
C LEU A 8 32.11 12.68 -2.56
N ILE A 9 33.08 12.19 -1.80
CA ILE A 9 32.91 11.02 -0.92
C ILE A 9 31.89 11.31 0.18
N LEU A 10 31.93 12.51 0.79
CA LEU A 10 30.93 12.94 1.77
C LEU A 10 29.53 13.09 1.17
N LEU A 11 29.40 13.58 -0.07
CA LEU A 11 28.11 13.66 -0.77
C LEU A 11 27.52 12.28 -1.06
N PHE A 12 28.34 11.29 -1.45
CA PHE A 12 27.89 9.91 -1.63
C PHE A 12 27.52 9.22 -0.30
N LEU A 13 28.24 9.51 0.79
CA LEU A 13 27.92 9.02 2.13
C LEU A 13 26.63 9.64 2.69
N CYS A 14 26.38 10.93 2.45
CA CYS A 14 25.14 11.60 2.85
C CYS A 14 23.93 11.19 2.00
N ALA A 15 24.10 10.93 0.70
CA ALA A 15 23.03 10.44 -0.16
C ALA A 15 22.53 9.03 0.22
N GLY A 16 23.37 8.22 0.87
CA GLY A 16 22.99 6.90 1.39
C GLY A 16 22.21 6.93 2.71
N LEU A 17 22.14 8.07 3.40
CA LEU A 17 21.56 8.19 4.75
C LEU A 17 20.14 8.79 4.77
N CYS A 18 19.61 9.22 3.63
CA CYS A 18 18.26 9.79 3.51
C CYS A 18 17.25 8.86 2.83
N LEU A 19 17.38 7.54 3.03
CA LEU A 19 16.23 6.66 2.85
C LEU A 19 15.53 6.58 4.21
N ALA A 20 14.47 7.37 4.37
CA ALA A 20 13.45 7.12 5.38
C ALA A 20 12.77 5.79 5.04
N ALA A 21 13.48 4.70 5.25
CA ALA A 21 12.98 3.36 5.13
C ALA A 21 12.32 3.01 6.46
N ASP A 22 11.10 2.46 6.40
CA ASP A 22 10.53 1.81 7.56
C ASP A 22 11.53 0.78 8.12
N PRO A 23 11.89 0.85 9.41
CA PRO A 23 12.94 0.02 9.99
C PRO A 23 12.60 -1.49 9.97
N VAL A 24 11.37 -1.87 9.64
CA VAL A 24 10.90 -3.25 9.56
C VAL A 24 10.90 -3.77 8.12
N THR A 25 10.49 -2.98 7.12
CA THR A 25 10.45 -3.43 5.72
C THR A 25 11.66 -3.00 4.88
N GLY A 26 12.41 -1.97 5.29
CA GLY A 26 13.61 -1.47 4.60
C GLY A 26 13.36 -0.81 3.23
N LYS A 27 12.19 -1.04 2.62
CA LYS A 27 11.68 -0.45 1.37
C LYS A 27 10.15 -0.41 1.46
N GLY A 28 9.53 0.56 0.79
CA GLY A 28 8.07 0.57 0.64
C GLY A 28 7.58 -0.75 0.05
N LEU A 29 6.40 -1.20 0.47
CA LEU A 29 5.81 -2.46 0.04
C LEU A 29 4.63 -2.19 -0.89
N ILE A 30 4.59 -2.89 -2.03
CA ILE A 30 3.43 -2.87 -2.93
C ILE A 30 2.66 -4.19 -2.83
N VAL A 31 1.37 -4.12 -2.52
CA VAL A 31 0.47 -5.27 -2.34
C VAL A 31 -0.77 -5.13 -3.21
N PRO A 32 -1.17 -6.18 -3.95
CA PRO A 32 -2.48 -6.21 -4.57
C PRO A 32 -3.57 -6.35 -3.49
N VAL A 33 -4.57 -5.49 -3.56
CA VAL A 33 -5.67 -5.44 -2.60
C VAL A 33 -7.02 -5.55 -3.30
N GLU A 34 -8.04 -5.86 -2.52
CA GLU A 34 -9.43 -5.79 -2.93
C GLU A 34 -10.27 -5.02 -1.91
N PHE A 35 -11.35 -4.43 -2.39
CA PHE A 35 -12.25 -3.60 -1.61
C PHE A 35 -13.59 -4.31 -1.46
N ARG A 36 -14.06 -4.45 -0.23
CA ARG A 36 -15.33 -5.10 0.06
C ARG A 36 -16.28 -4.21 0.86
N ALA A 37 -17.54 -4.22 0.46
CA ALA A 37 -18.66 -3.69 1.25
C ALA A 37 -19.37 -4.89 1.89
N GLY A 38 -19.04 -5.17 3.15
CA GLY A 38 -19.40 -6.45 3.78
C GLY A 38 -18.73 -7.61 3.04
N ASN A 39 -19.53 -8.54 2.50
CA ASN A 39 -19.01 -9.70 1.77
C ASN A 39 -18.88 -9.46 0.26
N VAL A 40 -19.36 -8.33 -0.25
CA VAL A 40 -19.41 -8.05 -1.69
C VAL A 40 -18.08 -7.46 -2.14
N LEU A 41 -17.42 -8.12 -3.10
CA LEU A 41 -16.27 -7.56 -3.81
C LEU A 41 -16.72 -6.40 -4.71
N THR A 42 -16.17 -5.21 -4.48
CA THR A 42 -16.60 -3.98 -5.16
C THR A 42 -15.55 -3.44 -6.11
N ALA A 43 -14.27 -3.59 -5.77
CA ALA A 43 -13.15 -3.13 -6.56
C ALA A 43 -11.88 -3.91 -6.21
N ILE A 44 -10.86 -3.72 -7.03
CA ILE A 44 -9.49 -4.21 -6.82
C ILE A 44 -8.53 -3.04 -6.85
N GLY A 45 -7.33 -3.22 -6.34
CA GLY A 45 -6.37 -2.13 -6.27
C GLY A 45 -4.95 -2.54 -6.03
N LYS A 46 -4.10 -1.51 -6.02
CA LYS A 46 -2.73 -1.56 -5.59
C LYS A 46 -2.61 -0.72 -4.32
N LEU A 47 -2.00 -1.27 -3.27
CA LEU A 47 -1.63 -0.55 -2.06
C LEU A 47 -0.12 -0.46 -1.97
N GLU A 48 0.41 0.74 -1.76
CA GLU A 48 1.80 1.00 -1.46
C GLU A 48 1.95 1.51 -0.02
N TYR A 49 2.71 0.81 0.79
CA TYR A 49 3.04 1.17 2.17
C TYR A 49 4.41 1.80 2.20
N THR A 50 4.51 3.06 2.61
CA THR A 50 5.79 3.80 2.64
C THR A 50 6.45 3.81 4.01
N GLY A 51 5.70 3.45 5.06
CA GLY A 51 6.09 3.65 6.46
C GLY A 51 5.33 4.78 7.14
N ASP A 52 5.05 5.85 6.38
CA ASP A 52 4.38 7.08 6.81
C ASP A 52 3.01 7.30 6.13
N SER A 53 2.75 6.59 5.02
CA SER A 53 1.49 6.64 4.29
C SER A 53 1.07 5.28 3.75
N LEU A 54 -0.21 5.17 3.44
CA LEU A 54 -0.74 4.21 2.47
C LEU A 54 -1.15 4.96 1.21
N GLU A 55 -0.59 4.59 0.08
CA GLU A 55 -0.99 5.09 -1.22
C GLU A 55 -1.74 3.98 -1.94
N ILE A 56 -3.03 4.20 -2.18
CA ILE A 56 -3.94 3.18 -2.69
C ILE A 56 -4.51 3.66 -4.02
N VAL A 57 -4.47 2.83 -5.04
CA VAL A 57 -5.17 3.05 -6.31
C VAL A 57 -6.25 1.98 -6.46
N GLU A 58 -7.50 2.41 -6.46
CA GLU A 58 -8.69 1.59 -6.69
C GLU A 58 -9.05 1.56 -8.18
N PHE A 59 -9.41 0.37 -8.69
CA PHE A 59 -9.94 0.13 -10.02
C PHE A 59 -11.33 -0.49 -9.91
N THR A 60 -12.32 0.22 -10.47
CA THR A 60 -13.73 -0.20 -10.43
C THR A 60 -14.25 -0.36 -11.86
N ALA A 61 -14.98 -1.45 -12.12
CA ALA A 61 -15.72 -1.60 -13.38
C ALA A 61 -16.90 -0.62 -13.43
N ALA A 62 -16.92 0.28 -14.40
CA ALA A 62 -18.07 1.14 -14.65
C ALA A 62 -19.06 0.44 -15.59
N ALA A 63 -20.35 0.75 -15.46
CA ALA A 63 -21.41 0.22 -16.34
C ALA A 63 -21.18 0.53 -17.84
N SER A 64 -20.37 1.55 -18.15
CA SER A 64 -19.97 1.91 -19.52
C SER A 64 -18.92 0.97 -20.13
N GLY A 65 -18.45 -0.04 -19.40
CA GLY A 65 -17.33 -0.91 -19.81
C GLY A 65 -15.96 -0.24 -19.63
N ARG A 66 -15.91 0.98 -19.09
CA ARG A 66 -14.66 1.67 -18.74
C ARG A 66 -14.22 1.29 -17.33
N VAL A 67 -12.92 1.43 -17.06
CA VAL A 67 -12.38 1.33 -15.71
C VAL A 67 -12.34 2.73 -15.09
N LEU A 68 -12.94 2.89 -13.92
CA LEU A 68 -12.76 4.06 -13.08
C LEU A 68 -11.52 3.83 -12.20
N VAL A 69 -10.65 4.83 -12.13
CA VAL A 69 -9.41 4.79 -11.34
C VAL A 69 -9.49 5.85 -10.26
N THR A 70 -9.40 5.45 -9.00
CA THR A 70 -9.55 6.36 -7.86
C THR A 70 -8.34 6.25 -6.91
N PRO A 71 -7.53 7.31 -6.76
CA PRO A 71 -6.42 7.30 -5.82
C PRO A 71 -6.86 7.75 -4.41
N TYR A 72 -6.28 7.13 -3.38
CA TYR A 72 -6.39 7.54 -1.98
C TYR A 72 -5.01 7.57 -1.34
N ILE A 73 -4.75 8.60 -0.55
CA ILE A 73 -3.52 8.71 0.23
C ILE A 73 -3.91 8.83 1.69
N TYR A 74 -3.68 7.77 2.47
CA TYR A 74 -3.88 7.76 3.91
C TYR A 74 -2.59 8.13 4.62
N VAL A 75 -2.56 9.26 5.30
CA VAL A 75 -1.40 9.66 6.12
C VAL A 75 -1.48 8.90 7.44
N ILE A 76 -0.45 8.15 7.79
CA ILE A 76 -0.42 7.37 9.02
C ILE A 76 -0.16 8.33 10.19
N ILE A 77 -1.17 8.50 11.04
CA ILE A 77 -1.09 9.35 12.24
C ILE A 77 -0.89 8.55 13.52
N ASP A 78 -1.20 7.25 13.49
CA ASP A 78 -0.95 6.32 14.57
C ASP A 78 -0.46 4.98 13.98
N LYS A 79 0.64 4.49 14.56
CA LYS A 79 1.34 3.28 14.15
C LYS A 79 1.87 2.58 15.38
N SER A 80 1.50 1.33 15.56
CA SER A 80 2.01 0.47 16.62
C SER A 80 2.40 -0.89 16.07
N VAL A 81 3.48 -1.46 16.60
CA VAL A 81 3.88 -2.83 16.31
C VAL A 81 3.15 -3.74 17.30
N VAL A 82 2.19 -4.52 16.81
CA VAL A 82 1.38 -5.43 17.64
C VAL A 82 2.21 -6.67 17.99
N GLU A 83 2.95 -7.18 17.01
CA GLU A 83 3.92 -8.26 17.12
C GLU A 83 5.02 -8.00 16.09
N LYS A 84 6.16 -8.68 16.20
CA LYS A 84 7.23 -8.59 15.20
C LYS A 84 6.68 -8.85 13.79
N GLY A 85 6.74 -7.83 12.94
CA GLY A 85 6.25 -7.88 11.55
C GLY A 85 4.76 -7.61 11.38
N VAL A 86 4.00 -7.30 12.43
CA VAL A 86 2.56 -6.95 12.33
C VAL A 86 2.37 -5.52 12.81
N HIS A 87 2.04 -4.63 11.87
CA HIS A 87 1.81 -3.22 12.16
C HIS A 87 0.32 -2.96 12.24
N ARG A 88 -0.14 -2.34 13.31
CA ARG A 88 -1.43 -1.68 13.37
C ARG A 88 -1.26 -0.22 12.98
N ILE A 89 -2.12 0.25 12.10
CA ILE A 89 -2.07 1.61 11.57
C ILE A 89 -3.44 2.26 11.62
N LYS A 90 -3.44 3.59 11.71
CA LYS A 90 -4.61 4.44 11.55
C LYS A 90 -4.22 5.73 10.84
N GLY A 91 -5.04 6.15 9.89
CA GLY A 91 -4.78 7.34 9.08
C GLY A 91 -6.02 7.86 8.37
N PRO A 92 -6.23 9.19 8.27
CA PRO A 92 -7.21 9.78 7.37
C PRO A 92 -6.66 9.84 5.94
N ASN A 93 -7.55 9.72 4.96
CA ASN A 93 -7.22 10.06 3.57
C ASN A 93 -7.42 11.55 3.26
N GLN A 94 -7.16 11.95 2.01
CA GLN A 94 -7.34 13.33 1.54
C GLN A 94 -8.78 13.87 1.65
N ASN A 95 -9.77 12.99 1.82
CA ASN A 95 -11.18 13.33 2.00
C ASN A 95 -11.61 13.29 3.48
N GLY A 96 -10.68 13.05 4.41
CA GLY A 96 -10.95 12.92 5.85
C GLY A 96 -11.51 11.57 6.28
N ILE A 97 -11.64 10.58 5.39
CA ILE A 97 -12.10 9.23 5.75
C ILE A 97 -10.96 8.50 6.44
N ILE A 98 -11.21 7.99 7.65
CA ILE A 98 -10.22 7.24 8.41
C ILE A 98 -10.23 5.78 8.00
N ALA A 99 -9.04 5.24 7.70
CA ALA A 99 -8.78 3.80 7.66
C ALA A 99 -8.01 3.39 8.92
N THR A 100 -8.37 2.22 9.46
CA THR A 100 -7.70 1.60 10.60
C THR A 100 -7.58 0.11 10.36
N GLY A 101 -6.48 -0.50 10.80
CA GLY A 101 -6.33 -1.94 10.69
C GLY A 101 -4.89 -2.39 10.79
N THR A 102 -4.56 -3.49 10.13
CA THR A 102 -3.26 -4.15 10.23
C THR A 102 -2.65 -4.44 8.87
N ILE A 103 -1.33 -4.36 8.81
CA ILE A 103 -0.52 -4.94 7.74
C ILE A 103 0.46 -5.92 8.39
N ASP A 104 0.40 -7.17 7.95
CA ASP A 104 1.23 -8.28 8.41
C ASP A 104 2.30 -8.58 7.36
N PHE A 105 3.53 -8.23 7.69
CA PHE A 105 4.75 -8.37 6.89
C PHE A 105 5.53 -9.65 7.20
N ARG A 106 5.02 -10.56 8.04
CA ARG A 106 5.75 -11.77 8.43
C ARG A 106 6.07 -12.66 7.23
N ASP A 107 5.16 -12.72 6.25
CA ASP A 107 5.47 -13.19 4.90
C ASP A 107 5.80 -11.98 4.02
N THR A 108 7.10 -11.72 3.83
CA THR A 108 7.58 -10.60 2.99
C THR A 108 7.24 -10.76 1.51
N GLN A 109 6.94 -11.98 1.05
CA GLN A 109 6.52 -12.22 -0.32
C GLN A 109 5.03 -11.90 -0.48
N ASN A 110 4.22 -12.26 0.53
CA ASN A 110 2.76 -12.14 0.48
C ASN A 110 2.19 -11.47 1.74
N PRO A 111 2.41 -10.16 1.93
CA PRO A 111 1.93 -9.47 3.11
C PRO A 111 0.41 -9.44 3.17
N LYS A 112 -0.14 -9.56 4.39
CA LYS A 112 -1.58 -9.56 4.61
C LYS A 112 -2.07 -8.19 5.04
N VAL A 113 -2.96 -7.61 4.26
CA VAL A 113 -3.62 -6.34 4.55
C VAL A 113 -5.01 -6.64 5.10
N ASN A 114 -5.38 -5.94 6.16
CA ASN A 114 -6.75 -5.91 6.67
C ASN A 114 -7.03 -4.53 7.27
N LEU A 115 -7.67 -3.67 6.49
CA LEU A 115 -8.04 -2.32 6.88
C LEU A 115 -9.55 -2.17 6.78
N SER A 116 -10.13 -1.38 7.69
CA SER A 116 -11.51 -0.96 7.66
C SER A 116 -11.57 0.55 7.63
N THR A 117 -12.45 1.09 6.81
CA THR A 117 -12.75 2.52 6.75
C THR A 117 -13.99 2.84 7.60
N GLU A 118 -14.10 4.07 8.08
CA GLU A 118 -15.32 4.56 8.76
C GLU A 118 -16.56 4.53 7.87
N SER A 119 -16.39 4.53 6.55
CA SER A 119 -17.47 4.33 5.57
C SER A 119 -17.99 2.89 5.50
N GLY A 120 -17.40 1.94 6.23
CA GLY A 120 -17.80 0.53 6.23
C GLY A 120 -17.19 -0.31 5.10
N LEU A 121 -16.31 0.27 4.28
CA LEU A 121 -15.50 -0.44 3.28
C LEU A 121 -14.31 -1.11 3.96
N THR A 122 -14.02 -2.35 3.60
CA THR A 122 -12.79 -3.04 3.99
C THR A 122 -11.83 -3.13 2.82
N ILE A 123 -10.54 -2.99 3.11
CA ILE A 123 -9.44 -3.13 2.17
C ILE A 123 -8.59 -4.30 2.65
N VAL A 124 -8.57 -5.37 1.88
CA VAL A 124 -7.89 -6.61 2.26
C VAL A 124 -6.94 -7.06 1.15
N SER A 125 -6.01 -7.96 1.45
CA SER A 125 -5.20 -8.60 0.40
C SER A 125 -6.09 -9.25 -0.65
N ILE A 126 -5.66 -9.18 -1.91
CA ILE A 126 -6.44 -9.73 -3.03
C ILE A 126 -6.69 -11.24 -2.82
N SER A 127 -7.92 -11.66 -3.10
CA SER A 127 -8.34 -13.06 -3.10
C SER A 127 -8.30 -13.65 -4.51
N PRO A 128 -8.48 -14.98 -4.69
CA PRO A 128 -8.64 -15.56 -6.02
C PRO A 128 -9.84 -14.99 -6.81
N GLU A 129 -10.89 -14.54 -6.11
CA GLU A 129 -12.02 -13.83 -6.72
C GLU A 129 -11.59 -12.44 -7.22
N GLY A 130 -10.84 -11.70 -6.40
CA GLY A 130 -10.24 -10.42 -6.78
C GLY A 130 -9.28 -10.54 -7.96
N GLN A 131 -8.47 -11.60 -8.01
CA GLN A 131 -7.58 -11.88 -9.16
C GLN A 131 -8.38 -12.08 -10.45
N LYS A 132 -9.48 -12.84 -10.43
CA LYS A 132 -10.37 -12.98 -11.59
C LYS A 132 -10.96 -11.64 -12.02
N LEU A 133 -11.35 -10.79 -11.07
CA LEU A 133 -11.84 -9.45 -11.39
C LEU A 133 -10.73 -8.58 -12.00
N LYS A 134 -9.50 -8.65 -11.49
CA LYS A 134 -8.32 -7.97 -12.06
C LYS A 134 -8.11 -8.34 -13.52
N GLU A 135 -8.14 -9.64 -13.85
CA GLU A 135 -8.01 -10.14 -15.22
C GLU A 135 -9.11 -9.62 -16.15
N GLN A 136 -10.32 -9.41 -15.62
CA GLN A 136 -11.44 -8.87 -16.37
C GLN A 136 -11.33 -7.37 -16.63
N ILE A 137 -10.95 -6.59 -15.61
CA ILE A 137 -11.04 -5.12 -15.70
C ILE A 137 -9.72 -4.46 -16.08
N VAL A 138 -8.58 -4.97 -15.61
CA VAL A 138 -7.23 -4.40 -15.83
C VAL A 138 -6.18 -5.49 -16.07
N PRO A 139 -6.34 -6.35 -17.10
CA PRO A 139 -5.47 -7.52 -17.31
C PRO A 139 -3.98 -7.18 -17.41
N ASN A 140 -3.66 -6.02 -17.98
CA ASN A 140 -2.29 -5.59 -18.26
C ASN A 140 -1.68 -4.70 -17.15
N VAL A 141 -2.39 -4.47 -16.06
CA VAL A 141 -1.89 -3.66 -14.94
C VAL A 141 -1.28 -4.58 -13.88
N ILE A 142 -0.07 -4.27 -13.46
CA ILE A 142 0.62 -4.98 -12.36
C ILE A 142 0.20 -4.32 -11.05
N LEU A 143 -0.53 -5.04 -10.20
CA LEU A 143 -1.01 -4.51 -8.91
C LEU A 143 0.00 -4.67 -7.77
N GLY A 144 1.07 -5.41 -8.00
CA GLY A 144 2.09 -5.74 -7.03
C GLY A 144 2.73 -7.05 -7.41
N ARG A 145 3.23 -7.79 -6.42
CA ARG A 145 3.70 -9.14 -6.68
C ARG A 145 2.48 -10.07 -6.84
N GLU A 146 2.24 -10.48 -8.07
CA GLU A 146 1.19 -11.43 -8.44
C GLU A 146 1.79 -12.85 -8.29
N ILE A 147 1.17 -13.70 -7.45
CA ILE A 147 1.55 -15.11 -7.21
C ILE A 147 0.54 -16.01 -7.89
#